data_AF-A0A1M5TAP0-F1
#
_entry.id   AF-A0A1M5TAP0-F1
#
_cell.length_a   1.000
_cell.length_b   1.000
_cell.length_c   1.000
_cell.angle_alpha   90.00
_cell.angle_beta   90.00
_cell.angle_gamma   90.00
#
_symmetry.space_group_name_H-M   'P 1'
#
loop_
_entity.id
_entity.type
_entity.pdbx_description
1 polymer ?
#
loop_
_entity_poly.entity_id
_entity_poly.type
_entity_poly.pdbx_seq_one_letter_code
_entity_poly.pdbx_strand_id
1 'polypeptide(L)'
;MLHRVVWLLTGHYWVNILYNGEQMIFGWTIISYLVFIPLESMMLMYFGTTPFKKLFGLKIIDFNFAEKNSERYWKRSFSVCKDGCFFGVPGLNLILYVVSYTKLMRGEGLVWDKQNNFMVIGNNLSVFEFIFCTLVVIFLPTFSTAFIISLVNQIFL
;
A
#
# COMPACT_ATOMS: atom_id res chain seq x y z
N MET A 1 11.60 -12.68 -4.36
CA MET A 1 12.69 -11.68 -4.25
C MET A 1 12.19 -10.30 -3.75
N LEU A 2 10.97 -9.86 -4.13
CA LEU A 2 10.21 -8.74 -3.53
C LEU A 2 10.19 -8.74 -1.99
N HIS A 3 10.21 -9.94 -1.40
CA HIS A 3 10.23 -10.20 0.04
C HIS A 3 11.47 -9.69 0.79
N ARG A 4 12.60 -9.34 0.17
CA ARG A 4 13.76 -8.83 0.94
C ARG A 4 13.76 -7.31 1.08
N VAL A 5 13.12 -6.63 0.13
CA VAL A 5 13.10 -5.16 0.04
C VAL A 5 12.00 -4.57 0.92
N VAL A 6 10.83 -5.20 0.97
CA VAL A 6 9.74 -4.82 1.88
C VAL A 6 10.15 -5.01 3.35
N TRP A 7 10.99 -6.02 3.64
CA TRP A 7 11.52 -6.26 4.99
C TRP A 7 12.57 -5.23 5.43
N LEU A 8 13.36 -4.68 4.50
CA LEU A 8 14.29 -3.60 4.82
C LEU A 8 13.57 -2.28 5.08
N LEU A 9 12.49 -1.98 4.35
CA LEU A 9 11.74 -0.73 4.52
C LEU A 9 10.81 -0.74 5.73
N THR A 10 10.15 -1.87 5.98
CA THR A 10 9.43 -2.06 7.25
C THR A 10 10.42 -2.13 8.40
N GLY A 11 11.54 -2.86 8.26
CA GLY A 11 12.60 -2.98 9.26
C GLY A 11 13.26 -1.66 9.66
N HIS A 12 13.52 -0.75 8.73
CA HIS A 12 14.07 0.59 9.05
C HIS A 12 13.04 1.48 9.76
N TYR A 13 11.77 1.32 9.43
CA TYR A 13 10.65 1.91 10.19
C TYR A 13 10.60 1.35 11.62
N TRP A 14 10.83 0.04 11.79
CA TRP A 14 10.86 -0.65 13.09
C TRP A 14 12.04 -0.27 13.99
N VAL A 15 13.23 -0.06 13.42
CA VAL A 15 14.40 0.40 14.19
C VAL A 15 14.17 1.81 14.73
N ASN A 16 13.48 2.68 13.99
CA ASN A 16 13.06 3.99 14.50
C ASN A 16 11.95 3.89 15.56
N ILE A 17 11.04 2.91 15.46
CA ILE A 17 10.00 2.64 16.47
C ILE A 17 10.58 2.28 17.83
N LEU A 18 11.69 1.52 17.86
CA LEU A 18 12.35 1.15 19.11
C LEU A 18 13.18 2.30 19.71
N TYR A 19 13.55 3.30 18.92
CA TYR A 19 14.50 4.35 19.32
C TYR A 19 13.86 5.71 19.63
N ASN A 20 12.71 6.05 19.03
CA ASN A 20 12.07 7.36 19.14
C ASN A 20 10.57 7.24 19.49
N GLY A 21 10.21 7.50 20.75
CA GLY A 21 8.86 7.82 21.24
C GLY A 21 7.66 7.10 20.59
N GLU A 22 7.24 5.98 21.17
CA GLU A 22 6.16 5.08 20.70
C GLU A 22 4.82 5.79 20.35
N GLN A 23 4.51 6.90 21.03
CA GLN A 23 3.24 7.65 20.86
C GLN A 23 3.17 8.42 19.53
N MET A 24 4.28 9.00 19.07
CA MET A 24 4.29 9.86 17.87
C MET A 24 4.10 9.04 16.59
N ILE A 25 4.63 7.80 16.59
CA ILE A 25 4.59 6.91 15.42
C ILE A 25 3.21 6.29 15.26
N PHE A 26 2.55 5.89 16.35
CA PHE A 26 1.18 5.36 16.30
C PHE A 26 0.20 6.40 15.72
N GLY A 27 0.29 7.65 16.18
CA GLY A 27 -0.51 8.75 15.62
C GLY A 27 -0.24 8.96 14.13
N TRP A 28 1.03 8.88 13.71
CA TRP A 28 1.40 9.01 12.30
C TRP A 28 0.86 7.88 11.42
N THR A 29 0.89 6.64 11.90
CA THR A 29 0.29 5.49 11.20
C THR A 29 -1.20 5.71 10.96
N ILE A 30 -1.95 6.17 11.98
CA ILE A 30 -3.38 6.47 11.82
C ILE A 30 -3.59 7.56 10.76
N ILE A 31 -2.86 8.68 10.83
CA ILE A 31 -2.96 9.77 9.86
C ILE A 31 -2.68 9.26 8.44
N SER A 32 -1.65 8.43 8.27
CA SER A 32 -1.30 7.89 6.96
C SER A 32 -2.43 7.05 6.34
N TYR A 33 -3.15 6.24 7.13
CA TYR A 33 -4.30 5.48 6.64
C TYR A 33 -5.51 6.37 6.36
N LEU A 34 -5.75 7.38 7.21
CA LEU A 34 -6.81 8.37 7.00
C LEU A 34 -6.61 9.17 5.71
N VAL A 35 -5.37 9.43 5.30
CA VAL A 35 -5.06 10.09 4.03
C VAL A 35 -5.05 9.10 2.86
N PHE A 36 -4.51 7.89 3.07
CA PHE A 36 -4.36 6.89 2.02
C PHE A 36 -5.71 6.38 1.50
N ILE A 37 -6.67 6.08 2.37
CA ILE A 37 -7.97 5.51 1.95
C ILE A 37 -8.73 6.44 0.99
N PRO A 38 -8.94 7.75 1.30
CA PRO A 38 -9.54 8.70 0.37
C PRO A 38 -8.73 8.82 -0.92
N LEU A 39 -7.41 8.98 -0.80
CA LEU A 39 -6.53 9.18 -1.96
C LEU A 39 -6.59 7.99 -2.93
N GLU A 40 -6.49 6.77 -2.41
CA GLU A 40 -6.59 5.55 -3.20
C GLU A 40 -7.97 5.45 -3.86
N SER A 41 -9.04 5.73 -3.12
CA SER A 41 -10.41 5.70 -3.64
C SER A 41 -10.61 6.69 -4.79
N MET A 42 -10.08 7.92 -4.64
CA MET A 42 -10.11 8.94 -5.70
C MET A 42 -9.31 8.48 -6.91
N MET A 43 -8.12 7.91 -6.72
CA MET A 43 -7.31 7.38 -7.82
C MET A 43 -8.05 6.30 -8.60
N LEU A 44 -8.71 5.37 -7.90
CA LEU A 44 -9.50 4.32 -8.55
C LEU A 44 -10.68 4.90 -9.32
N MET A 45 -11.36 5.90 -8.77
CA MET A 45 -12.51 6.54 -9.41
C MET A 45 -12.11 7.32 -10.68
N TYR A 46 -10.97 8.02 -10.68
CA TYR A 46 -10.53 8.85 -11.80
C TYR A 46 -9.66 8.10 -12.83
N PHE A 47 -8.78 7.22 -12.37
CA PHE A 47 -7.80 6.53 -13.22
C PHE A 47 -8.09 5.04 -13.43
N GLY A 48 -9.07 4.47 -12.72
CA GLY A 48 -9.38 3.03 -12.76
C GLY A 48 -8.32 2.14 -12.09
N THR A 49 -7.23 2.72 -11.60
CA THR A 49 -6.14 2.01 -10.90
C THR A 49 -5.35 3.02 -10.05
N THR A 50 -4.42 2.56 -9.23
CA THR A 50 -3.48 3.46 -8.55
C THR A 50 -2.19 3.57 -9.36
N PRO A 51 -1.52 4.74 -9.41
CA PRO A 51 -0.27 4.92 -10.15
C PRO A 51 0.80 3.92 -9.75
N PHE A 52 0.85 3.58 -8.46
CA PHE A 52 1.77 2.57 -7.95
C PHE A 52 1.41 1.19 -8.49
N LYS A 53 0.15 0.74 -8.40
CA LYS A 53 -0.27 -0.56 -8.98
C LYS A 53 0.05 -0.62 -10.46
N LYS A 54 -0.22 0.46 -11.20
CA LYS A 54 0.14 0.57 -12.62
C LYS A 54 1.64 0.43 -12.85
N LEU A 55 2.48 1.03 -11.99
CA LEU A 55 3.93 0.89 -12.05
C LEU A 55 4.38 -0.56 -11.90
N PHE A 56 3.71 -1.35 -11.05
CA PHE A 56 3.94 -2.79 -10.88
C PHE A 56 3.28 -3.65 -11.96
N GLY A 57 2.77 -3.07 -13.05
CA GLY A 57 2.08 -3.82 -14.10
C GLY A 57 0.73 -4.38 -13.65
N LEU A 58 0.20 -3.91 -12.51
CA LEU A 58 -1.10 -4.29 -11.99
C LEU A 58 -2.18 -3.31 -12.45
N LYS A 59 -3.31 -3.86 -12.88
CA LYS A 59 -4.50 -3.10 -13.23
C LYS A 59 -5.69 -3.64 -12.46
N ILE A 60 -6.51 -2.72 -11.96
CA ILE A 60 -7.79 -3.05 -11.35
C ILE A 60 -8.87 -2.96 -12.44
N ILE A 61 -9.68 -4.00 -12.53
CA ILE A 61 -10.87 -4.07 -13.36
C ILE A 61 -12.07 -3.93 -12.43
N ASP A 62 -12.94 -2.98 -12.74
CA ASP A 62 -14.25 -2.83 -12.12
C ASP A 62 -15.30 -3.47 -13.02
N PHE A 63 -16.00 -4.50 -12.54
CA PHE A 63 -17.02 -5.18 -13.34
C PHE A 63 -18.38 -4.46 -13.33
N ASN A 64 -18.56 -3.48 -12.44
CA ASN A 64 -19.80 -2.71 -12.30
C ASN A 64 -19.66 -1.31 -12.93
N PHE A 65 -19.05 -1.24 -14.13
CA PHE A 65 -18.71 -0.02 -14.87
C PHE A 65 -19.88 0.98 -15.05
N ALA A 66 -21.12 0.52 -14.90
CA ALA A 66 -22.35 1.30 -15.03
C ALA A 66 -22.63 2.24 -13.84
N GLU A 67 -22.08 1.98 -12.65
CA GLU A 67 -22.27 2.82 -11.47
C GLU A 67 -20.93 3.35 -10.96
N LYS A 68 -20.65 4.63 -11.23
CA LYS A 68 -19.60 5.40 -10.54
C LYS A 68 -20.02 5.75 -9.11
N ASN A 69 -20.44 4.74 -8.35
CA ASN A 69 -20.76 4.91 -6.95
C ASN A 69 -19.44 5.03 -6.16
N SER A 70 -19.15 6.24 -5.69
CA SER A 70 -17.96 6.57 -4.91
C SER A 70 -17.82 5.65 -3.69
N GLU A 71 -18.92 5.25 -3.05
CA GLU A 71 -18.94 4.42 -1.86
C GLU A 71 -18.23 3.07 -2.07
N ARG A 72 -18.32 2.47 -3.26
CA ARG A 72 -17.69 1.18 -3.57
C ARG A 72 -16.17 1.26 -3.58
N TYR A 73 -15.61 2.33 -4.14
CA TYR A 73 -14.16 2.54 -4.16
C TYR A 73 -13.62 2.76 -2.74
N TRP A 74 -14.36 3.51 -1.93
CA TRP A 74 -14.05 3.71 -0.51
C TRP A 74 -14.11 2.42 0.30
N LYS A 75 -15.17 1.63 0.17
CA LYS A 75 -15.29 0.31 0.82
C LYS A 75 -14.16 -0.63 0.40
N ARG A 76 -13.80 -0.64 -0.88
CA ARG A 76 -12.69 -1.42 -1.40
C ARG A 76 -11.37 -0.99 -0.75
N SER A 77 -11.03 0.30 -0.76
CA SER A 77 -9.78 0.81 -0.17
C SER A 77 -9.72 0.64 1.34
N PHE A 78 -10.84 0.78 2.04
CA PHE A 78 -10.93 0.47 3.46
C PHE A 78 -10.70 -1.02 3.75
N SER A 79 -11.32 -1.91 2.96
CA SER A 79 -11.13 -3.36 3.09
C SER A 79 -9.71 -3.80 2.75
N VAL A 80 -9.02 -3.13 1.81
CA VAL A 80 -7.58 -3.34 1.59
C VAL A 80 -6.78 -3.05 2.87
N CYS A 81 -7.08 -1.95 3.57
CA CYS A 81 -6.38 -1.59 4.80
C CYS A 81 -6.69 -2.56 5.94
N LYS A 82 -7.96 -2.95 6.10
CA LYS A 82 -8.42 -3.82 7.18
C LYS A 82 -8.04 -5.29 6.94
N ASP A 83 -8.45 -5.84 5.79
CA ASP A 83 -8.36 -7.27 5.47
C ASP A 83 -7.07 -7.63 4.73
N GLY A 84 -6.42 -6.66 4.08
CA GLY A 84 -5.18 -6.88 3.32
C GLY A 84 -3.90 -6.63 4.10
N CYS A 85 -3.92 -5.70 5.06
CA CYS A 85 -2.74 -5.38 5.85
C CYS A 85 -2.97 -5.14 7.35
N PHE A 86 -4.19 -5.36 7.86
CA PHE A 86 -4.57 -5.15 9.26
C PHE A 86 -4.07 -3.81 9.83
N PHE A 87 -4.25 -2.73 9.07
CA PHE A 87 -3.76 -1.39 9.40
C PHE A 87 -2.26 -1.34 9.75
N GLY A 88 -1.46 -2.23 9.16
CA GLY A 88 -0.03 -2.24 9.32
C GLY A 88 0.47 -2.86 10.63
N VAL A 89 -0.42 -3.50 11.41
CA VAL A 89 -0.01 -4.17 12.65
C VAL A 89 1.06 -5.23 12.36
N PRO A 90 2.16 -5.26 13.12
CA PRO A 90 3.29 -6.13 12.83
C PRO A 90 2.92 -7.60 12.99
N GLY A 91 3.56 -8.48 12.22
CA GLY A 91 3.25 -9.91 12.24
C GLY A 91 1.94 -10.25 11.52
N LEU A 92 0.81 -9.66 11.92
CA LEU A 92 -0.48 -9.87 11.25
C LEU A 92 -0.43 -9.42 9.79
N ASN A 93 0.14 -8.24 9.53
CA ASN A 93 0.31 -7.73 8.18
C ASN A 93 1.15 -8.70 7.30
N LEU A 94 2.21 -9.29 7.86
CA LEU A 94 3.04 -10.27 7.13
C LEU A 94 2.26 -11.53 6.78
N ILE A 95 1.47 -12.05 7.72
CA ILE A 95 0.61 -13.22 7.49
C ILE A 95 -0.38 -12.90 6.36
N LEU A 96 -1.04 -11.74 6.41
CA LEU A 96 -2.01 -11.33 5.40
C LEU A 96 -1.38 -11.14 4.02
N TYR A 97 -0.15 -10.63 3.93
CA TYR A 97 0.57 -10.55 2.66
C TYR A 97 0.88 -11.92 2.08
N VAL A 98 1.36 -12.87 2.89
CA VAL A 98 1.61 -14.24 2.43
C VAL A 98 0.32 -14.92 1.98
N VAL A 99 -0.76 -14.76 2.74
CA VAL A 99 -2.08 -15.30 2.39
C VAL A 99 -2.60 -14.67 1.09
N SER A 100 -2.44 -13.37 0.91
CA SER A 100 -2.89 -12.67 -0.31
C SER A 100 -2.07 -13.08 -1.52
N TYR A 101 -0.75 -13.20 -1.36
CA TYR A 101 0.15 -13.66 -2.42
C TYR A 101 -0.18 -15.10 -2.87
N THR A 102 -0.38 -16.01 -1.92
CA THR A 102 -0.71 -17.41 -2.23
C THR A 102 -2.05 -17.54 -2.95
N LYS A 103 -3.06 -16.73 -2.57
CA LYS A 103 -4.33 -16.66 -3.29
C LYS A 103 -4.16 -16.17 -4.73
N LEU A 104 -3.42 -15.08 -4.92
CA LEU A 104 -3.14 -14.54 -6.26
C LEU A 104 -2.39 -15.55 -7.15
N MET A 105 -1.40 -16.26 -6.60
CA MET A 105 -0.66 -17.30 -7.33
C MET A 105 -1.54 -18.49 -7.74
N ARG A 106 -2.67 -18.72 -7.05
CA ARG A 106 -3.68 -19.73 -7.40
C ARG A 106 -4.74 -19.20 -8.37
N GLY A 107 -4.62 -17.95 -8.83
CA GLY A 107 -5.64 -17.29 -9.65
C GLY A 107 -6.90 -16.92 -8.87
N GLU A 108 -6.87 -16.98 -7.54
CA GLU A 108 -7.99 -16.60 -6.70
C GLU A 108 -8.02 -15.08 -6.51
N GLY A 109 -9.21 -14.48 -6.67
CA GLY A 109 -9.42 -13.07 -6.29
C GLY A 109 -9.32 -12.86 -4.78
N LEU A 110 -8.87 -11.67 -4.39
CA LEU A 110 -8.74 -11.24 -2.99
C LEU A 110 -10.10 -10.85 -2.40
N VAL A 111 -10.20 -10.89 -1.07
CA VAL A 111 -11.48 -10.69 -0.36
C VAL A 111 -12.07 -9.33 -0.66
N TRP A 112 -11.26 -8.27 -0.55
CA TRP A 112 -11.68 -6.88 -0.81
C TRP A 112 -12.05 -6.63 -2.28
N ASP A 113 -11.48 -7.40 -3.20
CA ASP A 113 -11.80 -7.30 -4.63
C ASP A 113 -13.12 -8.03 -4.92
N LYS A 114 -13.29 -9.26 -4.43
CA LYS A 114 -14.52 -10.06 -4.59
C LYS A 114 -15.74 -9.39 -3.98
N GLN A 115 -15.62 -8.85 -2.76
CA GLN A 115 -16.74 -8.21 -2.05
C GLN A 115 -17.28 -6.97 -2.75
N ASN A 116 -16.46 -6.32 -3.59
CA ASN A 116 -16.80 -5.06 -4.22
C ASN A 116 -16.87 -5.17 -5.76
N ASN A 117 -16.88 -6.38 -6.34
CA ASN A 117 -16.88 -6.64 -7.79
C ASN A 117 -15.69 -6.03 -8.55
N PHE A 118 -14.51 -6.12 -7.96
CA PHE A 118 -13.24 -5.79 -8.60
C PHE A 118 -12.41 -7.04 -8.86
N MET A 119 -11.47 -6.93 -9.78
CA MET A 119 -10.42 -7.92 -9.99
C MET A 119 -9.10 -7.22 -10.28
N VAL A 120 -8.02 -7.76 -9.71
CA VAL A 120 -6.67 -7.35 -10.04
C VAL A 120 -6.15 -8.28 -11.11
N ILE A 121 -5.70 -7.71 -12.22
CA ILE A 121 -4.93 -8.41 -13.24
C ILE A 121 -3.50 -7.87 -13.23
N GLY A 122 -2.54 -8.74 -13.50
CA GLY A 122 -1.13 -8.38 -13.55
C GLY A 122 -0.54 -8.77 -14.90
N ASN A 123 0.27 -7.89 -15.46
CA ASN A 123 1.17 -8.21 -16.54
C ASN A 123 2.54 -8.58 -15.97
N ASN A 124 3.29 -9.40 -16.71
CA ASN A 124 4.69 -9.67 -16.36
C ASN A 124 5.51 -8.39 -16.52
N LEU A 125 6.17 -7.98 -15.44
CA LEU A 125 7.14 -6.89 -15.47
C LEU A 125 8.42 -7.33 -16.19
N SER A 126 8.96 -6.48 -17.04
CA SER A 126 10.33 -6.62 -17.52
C SER A 126 11.33 -6.44 -16.38
N VAL A 127 12.55 -6.97 -16.55
CA VAL A 127 13.62 -6.85 -15.54
C VAL A 127 13.93 -5.37 -15.22
N PHE A 128 13.89 -4.50 -16.23
CA PHE A 128 14.12 -3.06 -16.03
C PHE A 128 13.00 -2.40 -15.22
N GLU A 129 11.74 -2.70 -15.53
CA GLU A 129 10.60 -2.19 -14.75
C GLU A 129 10.66 -2.69 -13.31
N PHE A 130 11.04 -3.95 -13.10
CA PHE A 130 11.22 -4.52 -11.76
C PHE A 130 12.30 -3.79 -10.96
N ILE A 131 13.46 -3.53 -11.56
CA ILE A 131 14.57 -2.78 -10.92
C ILE A 131 14.11 -1.36 -10.60
N PHE A 132 13.48 -0.67 -11.55
CA PHE A 132 12.96 0.68 -11.35
C PHE A 132 11.93 0.74 -10.22
N CYS A 133 10.94 -0.14 -10.24
CA CYS A 133 9.95 -0.27 -9.17
C CYS A 133 10.61 -0.48 -7.80
N THR A 134 11.62 -1.35 -7.75
CA THR A 134 12.36 -1.65 -6.53
C THR A 134 13.09 -0.41 -6.01
N LEU A 135 13.76 0.35 -6.88
CA LEU A 135 14.43 1.59 -6.52
C LEU A 135 13.44 2.64 -6.01
N VAL A 136 12.31 2.80 -6.70
CA VAL A 136 11.24 3.73 -6.28
C VAL A 136 10.71 3.37 -4.89
N VAL A 137 10.43 2.08 -4.64
CA VAL A 137 9.96 1.58 -3.34
C VAL A 137 10.97 1.84 -2.23
N ILE A 138 12.27 1.76 -2.50
CA ILE A 138 13.31 2.01 -1.50
C ILE A 138 13.55 3.50 -1.29
N PHE A 139 13.69 4.25 -2.38
CA PHE A 139 14.14 5.63 -2.35
C PHE A 139 13.06 6.57 -1.82
N LEU A 140 11.80 6.44 -2.27
CA LEU A 140 10.72 7.35 -1.87
C LEU A 140 10.48 7.39 -0.35
N PRO A 141 10.34 6.25 0.35
CA PRO A 141 10.12 6.25 1.80
C PRO A 141 11.34 6.75 2.58
N THR A 142 12.55 6.42 2.12
CA THR A 142 13.79 6.86 2.78
C THR A 142 13.97 8.37 2.63
N PHE A 143 13.69 8.91 1.45
CA PHE A 143 13.74 10.34 1.20
C PHE A 143 12.63 11.10 1.95
N SER A 144 11.40 10.58 1.97
CA SER A 144 10.28 11.25 2.65
C SER A 144 10.50 11.31 4.17
N THR A 145 10.99 10.24 4.79
CA THR A 145 11.32 10.23 6.22
C THR A 145 12.45 11.21 6.55
N ALA A 146 13.53 11.23 5.76
CA ALA A 146 14.63 12.17 5.95
C ALA A 146 14.19 13.64 5.80
N PHE A 147 13.37 13.95 4.79
CA PHE A 147 12.81 15.28 4.57
C PHE A 147 11.92 15.73 5.73
N ILE A 148 11.06 14.85 6.23
CA ILE A 148 10.19 15.15 7.39
C ILE A 148 11.02 15.41 8.64
N ILE A 149 12.04 14.59 8.92
CA ILE A 149 12.94 14.81 10.06
C ILE A 149 13.62 16.18 9.95
N SER A 150 14.08 16.55 8.75
CA SER A 150 14.66 17.88 8.51
C SER A 150 13.66 19.01 8.78
N LEU A 151 12.39 18.89 8.37
CA LEU A 151 11.36 19.89 8.63
C LEU A 151 11.02 20.02 10.12
N VAL A 152 10.87 18.89 10.81
CA VAL A 152 10.60 18.88 12.26
C VAL A 152 11.75 19.56 13.00
N ASN A 153 13.00 19.23 12.66
CA ASN A 153 14.17 19.87 13.27
C ASN A 153 14.21 21.38 13.04
N GLN A 154 13.68 21.90 11.93
CA GLN A 154 13.62 23.35 11.67
C GLN A 154 12.48 24.07 12.42
N ILE A 155 11.46 23.35 12.86
CA ILE A 155 10.31 23.92 13.58
C ILE A 155 10.55 23.94 15.09
N PHE A 156 11.32 22.98 15.62
CA PHE A 156 11.55 22.79 17.05
C PHE A 156 12.95 23.22 17.55
N LEU A 157 13.82 23.70 16.66
CA LEU A 157 15.10 24.38 16.98
C LEU A 157 15.05 25.83 16.52
#